data_AF-A0A1G2LWC8-F1
#
_entry.id   AF-A0A1G2LWC8-F1
#
_cell.length_a   1.000
_cell.length_b   1.000
_cell.length_c   1.000
_cell.angle_alpha   90.00
_cell.angle_beta   90.00
_cell.angle_gamma   90.00
#
_symmetry.space_group_name_H-M   'P 1'
#
loop_
_entity.id
_entity.type
_entity.pdbx_description
1 polymer ?
#
loop_
_entity_poly.entity_id
_entity_poly.type
_entity_poly.pdbx_seq_one_letter_code
_entity_poly.pdbx_strand_id
1 'polypeptide(L)'
;MECPKCFWLQKVNGIHRPSQIFALQSNFDKILKNYFDKFREKNELPPELMGKVEGMLFNNKEILEKWRNALRPTLKYIHPENENFILAGGIDDCLITDEPSSLFGEKYYIPIDFKTTGSSSFEENSEKYYQHQLDIYNFLLEKNGYKTKGLAYLVYYKPESVADEGLMKFQIVVKKMETDHRRALRLFEDAIEILNGPMPKSHSDCGYCSWANDFID
;
A
#
# COMPACT_ATOMS: atom_id res chain seq x y z
N MET A 1 4.22 7.60 8.21
CA MET A 1 3.65 8.86 8.72
C MET A 1 4.50 10.01 8.21
N GLU A 2 3.93 10.98 7.50
CA GLU A 2 4.70 12.05 6.84
C GLU A 2 4.99 13.26 7.75
N CYS A 3 4.09 13.60 8.68
CA CYS A 3 4.29 14.69 9.63
C CYS A 3 3.52 14.40 10.94
N PRO A 4 4.22 14.29 12.09
CA PRO A 4 3.60 14.07 13.39
C PRO A 4 2.57 15.12 13.78
N LYS A 5 2.85 16.42 13.57
CA LYS A 5 1.92 17.52 13.92
C LYS A 5 0.63 17.41 13.12
N CYS A 6 0.71 17.25 11.80
CA CYS A 6 -0.49 17.10 10.97
C CYS A 6 -1.28 15.84 11.33
N PHE A 7 -0.60 14.73 11.63
CA PHE A 7 -1.25 13.50 12.05
C PHE A 7 -2.01 13.69 13.37
N TRP A 8 -1.37 14.31 14.37
CA TRP A 8 -1.99 14.64 15.65
C TRP A 8 -3.19 15.57 15.47
N LEU A 9 -3.03 16.67 14.73
CA LEU A 9 -4.12 17.63 14.45
C LEU A 9 -5.32 16.97 13.77
N GLN A 10 -5.08 16.08 12.82
CA GLN A 10 -6.13 15.34 12.13
C GLN A 10 -6.90 14.42 13.08
N LYS A 11 -6.20 13.69 13.94
CA LYS A 11 -6.80 12.63 14.77
C LYS A 11 -7.38 13.15 16.09
N VAL A 12 -6.77 14.16 16.69
CA VAL A 12 -7.17 14.71 17.99
C VAL A 12 -8.07 15.94 17.82
N ASN A 13 -7.73 16.86 16.92
CA ASN A 13 -8.47 18.12 16.74
C ASN A 13 -9.40 18.15 15.52
N GLY A 14 -9.42 17.10 14.69
CA GLY A 14 -10.21 17.08 13.45
C GLY A 14 -9.78 18.12 12.41
N ILE A 15 -8.57 18.65 12.51
CA ILE A 15 -8.03 19.63 11.56
C ILE A 15 -7.32 18.86 10.44
N HIS A 16 -7.93 18.85 9.26
CA HIS A 16 -7.44 18.14 8.10
C HIS A 16 -6.57 19.02 7.20
N ARG A 17 -5.56 18.42 6.57
CA ARG A 17 -4.86 19.04 5.44
C ARG A 17 -5.86 19.25 4.28
N PRO A 18 -5.72 20.31 3.48
CA PRO A 18 -6.42 20.43 2.20
C PRO A 18 -6.25 19.15 1.37
N SER A 19 -7.36 18.60 0.88
CA SER A 19 -7.34 17.35 0.11
C SER A 19 -6.74 17.59 -1.27
N GLN A 20 -5.85 16.69 -1.67
CA GLN A 20 -5.42 16.59 -3.06
C GLN A 20 -6.39 15.69 -3.83
N ILE A 21 -6.74 16.08 -5.05
CA ILE A 21 -7.63 15.30 -5.91
C ILE A 21 -6.78 14.30 -6.71
N PHE A 22 -6.86 13.02 -6.36
CA PHE A 22 -6.16 11.92 -7.05
C PHE A 22 -7.09 11.15 -8.01
N ALA A 23 -8.04 11.84 -8.65
CA ALA A 23 -9.10 11.19 -9.43
C ALA A 23 -8.55 10.31 -10.58
N LEU A 24 -7.48 10.76 -11.25
CA LEU A 24 -6.85 10.00 -12.33
C LEU A 24 -6.19 8.72 -11.81
N GLN A 25 -5.39 8.85 -10.74
CA GLN A 25 -4.68 7.72 -10.12
C GLN A 25 -5.69 6.69 -9.60
N SER A 26 -6.71 7.14 -8.85
CA SER A 26 -7.75 6.26 -8.33
C SER A 26 -8.52 5.53 -9.44
N ASN A 27 -8.81 6.20 -10.56
CA ASN A 27 -9.45 5.56 -11.70
C ASN A 27 -8.50 4.57 -12.40
N PHE A 28 -7.21 4.91 -12.50
CA PHE A 28 -6.20 4.03 -13.08
C PHE A 28 -6.03 2.75 -12.24
N ASP A 29 -5.96 2.86 -10.91
CA ASP A 29 -5.90 1.70 -10.00
C ASP A 29 -7.12 0.79 -10.20
N LYS A 30 -8.31 1.35 -10.37
CA LYS A 30 -9.52 0.57 -10.68
C LYS A 30 -9.41 -0.15 -12.02
N ILE A 31 -8.88 0.50 -13.05
CA ILE A 31 -8.64 -0.11 -14.37
C ILE A 31 -7.65 -1.26 -14.26
N LEU A 32 -6.54 -1.07 -13.53
CA LEU A 32 -5.52 -2.11 -13.31
C LEU A 32 -6.08 -3.32 -12.55
N LYS A 33 -6.85 -3.09 -11.48
CA LYS A 33 -7.55 -4.17 -10.74
C LYS A 33 -8.42 -5.00 -11.67
N ASN A 34 -9.26 -4.35 -12.49
CA ASN A 34 -10.10 -5.04 -13.47
C ASN A 34 -9.28 -5.75 -14.56
N TYR A 35 -8.13 -5.20 -14.95
CA TYR A 35 -7.22 -5.84 -15.90
C TYR A 35 -6.65 -7.14 -15.31
N PHE A 36 -6.16 -7.11 -14.07
CA PHE A 36 -5.66 -8.29 -13.35
C PHE A 36 -6.75 -9.34 -13.15
N ASP A 37 -7.99 -8.92 -12.86
CA ASP A 37 -9.14 -9.81 -12.74
C ASP A 37 -9.37 -10.68 -13.99
N LYS A 38 -9.17 -10.12 -15.19
CA LYS A 38 -9.30 -10.88 -16.45
C LYS A 38 -8.28 -12.01 -16.57
N PHE A 39 -7.07 -11.85 -16.03
CA PHE A 39 -6.05 -12.89 -16.00
C PHE A 39 -6.31 -13.89 -14.88
N ARG A 40 -6.77 -13.41 -13.72
CA ARG A 40 -7.15 -14.28 -12.59
C ARG A 40 -8.26 -15.27 -12.98
N GLU A 41 -9.26 -14.82 -13.73
CA GLU A 41 -10.35 -15.67 -14.22
C GLU A 41 -9.87 -16.79 -15.15
N LYS A 42 -8.70 -16.62 -15.78
CA LYS A 42 -8.06 -17.62 -16.64
C LYS A 42 -7.00 -18.45 -15.92
N ASN A 43 -6.75 -18.19 -14.63
CA ASN A 43 -5.60 -18.70 -13.88
C ASN A 43 -4.25 -18.38 -14.55
N GLU A 44 -4.14 -17.17 -15.12
CA GLU A 44 -2.94 -16.68 -15.78
C GLU A 44 -2.34 -15.51 -15.01
N LEU A 45 -1.05 -15.22 -15.25
CA LEU A 45 -0.41 -13.96 -14.86
C LEU A 45 -0.53 -12.96 -16.00
N PRO A 46 -0.71 -11.66 -15.70
CA PRO A 46 -0.50 -10.61 -16.68
C PRO A 46 0.91 -10.74 -17.31
N PRO A 47 1.07 -10.52 -18.62
CA PRO A 47 2.34 -10.71 -19.30
C PRO A 47 3.50 -9.93 -18.68
N GLU A 48 3.23 -8.76 -18.10
CA GLU A 48 4.22 -7.93 -17.44
C GLU A 48 4.82 -8.56 -16.17
N LEU A 49 4.12 -9.52 -15.53
CA LEU A 49 4.56 -10.20 -14.32
C LEU A 49 5.26 -11.53 -14.59
N MET A 50 5.08 -12.11 -15.78
CA MET A 50 5.65 -13.41 -16.12
C MET A 50 7.17 -13.42 -15.96
N GLY A 51 7.69 -14.37 -15.18
CA GLY A 51 9.13 -14.50 -14.88
C GLY A 51 9.70 -13.43 -13.94
N LYS A 52 8.87 -12.50 -13.42
CA LYS A 52 9.30 -11.43 -12.50
C LYS A 52 8.75 -11.58 -11.08
N VAL A 53 7.75 -12.44 -10.88
CA VAL A 53 7.09 -12.67 -9.59
C VAL A 53 7.07 -14.15 -9.21
N GLU A 54 6.90 -14.42 -7.92
CA GLU A 54 6.70 -15.76 -7.37
C GLU A 54 5.22 -16.06 -7.16
N GLY A 55 4.75 -17.20 -7.66
CA GLY A 55 3.37 -17.65 -7.50
C GLY A 55 2.42 -17.16 -8.59
N MET A 56 1.13 -17.31 -8.32
CA MET A 56 0.02 -16.97 -9.22
C MET A 56 -0.89 -15.93 -8.57
N LEU A 57 -1.76 -15.28 -9.34
CA LEU A 57 -2.78 -14.39 -8.75
C LEU A 57 -3.64 -15.15 -7.74
N PHE A 58 -3.87 -14.57 -6.55
CA PHE A 58 -4.76 -15.13 -5.55
C PHE A 58 -6.17 -15.26 -6.12
N ASN A 59 -6.73 -16.47 -6.08
CA ASN A 59 -7.91 -16.83 -6.87
C ASN A 59 -9.25 -16.53 -6.20
N ASN A 60 -9.30 -16.30 -4.87
CA ASN A 60 -10.55 -15.97 -4.19
C ASN A 60 -10.90 -14.48 -4.36
N LYS A 61 -11.66 -14.19 -5.41
CA LYS A 61 -12.10 -12.83 -5.75
C LYS A 61 -12.94 -12.18 -4.65
N GLU A 62 -13.80 -12.92 -3.95
CA GLU A 62 -14.65 -12.36 -2.90
C GLU A 62 -13.83 -11.85 -1.70
N ILE A 63 -12.84 -12.63 -1.27
CA ILE A 63 -11.90 -12.21 -0.22
C ILE A 63 -11.05 -11.03 -0.72
N LEU A 64 -10.54 -11.10 -1.96
CA LEU A 64 -9.72 -10.04 -2.52
C LEU A 64 -10.47 -8.70 -2.62
N GLU A 65 -11.74 -8.70 -3.01
CA GLU A 65 -12.57 -7.48 -3.03
C GLU A 65 -12.75 -6.88 -1.62
N LYS A 66 -12.89 -7.73 -0.59
CA LYS A 66 -12.91 -7.27 0.81
C LYS A 66 -11.58 -6.68 1.25
N TRP A 67 -10.45 -7.19 0.75
CA TRP A 67 -9.13 -6.64 1.02
C TRP A 67 -8.86 -5.33 0.26
N ARG A 68 -9.36 -5.20 -0.97
CA ARG A 68 -9.24 -3.98 -1.79
C ARG A 68 -10.02 -2.80 -1.25
N ASN A 69 -11.05 -3.05 -0.43
CA ASN A 69 -11.90 -2.01 0.11
C ASN A 69 -11.27 -1.27 1.30
N ALA A 70 -10.48 -0.23 1.03
CA ALA A 70 -9.88 0.61 2.05
C ALA A 70 -10.89 1.46 2.86
N LEU A 71 -12.11 1.69 2.34
CA LEU A 71 -13.17 2.43 3.05
C LEU A 71 -13.85 1.59 4.14
N ARG A 72 -13.84 0.26 3.98
CA ARG A 72 -14.36 -0.71 4.94
C ARG A 72 -13.33 -1.83 5.11
N PRO A 73 -12.16 -1.53 5.72
CA PRO A 73 -11.04 -2.44 5.72
C PRO A 73 -11.37 -3.69 6.52
N THR A 74 -11.11 -4.84 5.91
CA THR A 74 -11.23 -6.15 6.57
C THR A 74 -9.91 -6.64 7.14
N LEU A 75 -8.80 -6.22 6.55
CA LEU A 75 -7.46 -6.41 7.07
C LEU A 75 -7.20 -5.36 8.17
N LYS A 76 -7.21 -5.81 9.41
CA LYS A 76 -7.02 -4.95 10.58
C LYS A 76 -6.21 -5.64 11.68
N TYR A 77 -5.58 -4.83 12.50
CA TYR A 77 -4.93 -5.21 13.75
C TYR A 77 -5.42 -4.26 14.84
N ILE A 78 -5.93 -4.83 15.92
CA ILE A 78 -6.41 -4.10 17.09
C ILE A 78 -5.31 -4.16 18.14
N HIS A 79 -4.93 -3.00 18.69
CA HIS A 79 -3.89 -2.94 19.71
C HIS A 79 -4.33 -3.75 20.95
N PRO A 80 -3.47 -4.64 21.50
CA PRO A 80 -3.87 -5.61 22.50
C PRO A 80 -4.26 -4.97 23.85
N GLU A 81 -3.67 -3.82 24.19
CA GLU A 81 -3.94 -3.14 25.46
C GLU A 81 -4.98 -2.02 25.36
N ASN A 82 -5.35 -1.62 24.14
CA ASN A 82 -6.31 -0.52 23.93
C ASN A 82 -7.02 -0.67 22.58
N GLU A 83 -8.25 -1.16 22.63
CA GLU A 83 -9.05 -1.47 21.45
C GLU A 83 -9.44 -0.26 20.58
N ASN A 84 -9.25 0.96 21.08
CA ASN A 84 -9.48 2.18 20.31
C ASN A 84 -8.41 2.42 19.23
N PHE A 85 -7.23 1.80 19.36
CA PHE A 85 -6.18 1.88 18.36
C PHE A 85 -6.26 0.70 17.40
N ILE A 86 -6.60 1.03 16.15
CA ILE A 86 -6.77 0.06 15.08
C ILE A 86 -5.87 0.46 13.90
N LEU A 87 -4.95 -0.43 13.54
CA LEU A 87 -4.22 -0.36 12.28
C LEU A 87 -5.02 -1.12 11.22
N ALA A 88 -5.31 -0.48 10.10
CA ALA A 88 -6.07 -1.09 9.01
C ALA A 88 -5.56 -0.62 7.65
N GLY A 89 -5.79 -1.43 6.61
CA GLY A 89 -5.33 -1.12 5.27
C GLY A 89 -6.10 -1.90 4.20
N GLY A 90 -6.06 -1.40 2.97
CA GLY A 90 -6.49 -2.13 1.79
C GLY A 90 -5.33 -2.33 0.83
N ILE A 91 -5.25 -3.50 0.23
CA ILE A 91 -4.20 -3.87 -0.74
C ILE A 91 -4.75 -3.83 -2.16
N ASP A 92 -3.90 -3.63 -3.17
CA ASP A 92 -4.38 -3.61 -4.56
C ASP A 92 -4.60 -4.99 -5.14
N ASP A 93 -3.63 -5.89 -4.94
CA ASP A 93 -3.71 -7.29 -5.38
C ASP A 93 -2.87 -8.20 -4.47
N CYS A 94 -2.91 -9.51 -4.71
CA CYS A 94 -2.18 -10.50 -3.94
C CYS A 94 -1.81 -11.71 -4.81
N LEU A 95 -0.59 -12.20 -4.67
CA LEU A 95 -0.16 -13.48 -5.20
C LEU A 95 -0.29 -14.57 -4.14
N ILE A 96 -0.43 -15.80 -4.60
CA ILE A 96 -0.41 -17.01 -3.80
C ILE A 96 0.65 -17.97 -4.34
N THR A 97 1.45 -18.53 -3.45
CA THR A 97 2.47 -19.53 -3.78
C THR A 97 2.50 -20.62 -2.72
N ASP A 98 2.94 -21.82 -3.11
CA ASP A 98 3.13 -22.92 -2.17
C ASP A 98 4.29 -22.65 -1.23
N GLU A 99 4.17 -23.12 0.00
CA GLU A 99 5.29 -23.30 0.90
C GLU A 99 6.06 -24.56 0.50
N PRO A 100 7.29 -24.45 -0.06
CA PRO A 100 8.00 -25.60 -0.61
C PRO A 100 8.30 -26.70 0.42
N SER A 101 8.39 -26.33 1.70
CA SER A 101 8.69 -27.20 2.84
C SER A 101 7.45 -27.72 3.58
N SER A 102 6.24 -27.29 3.20
CA SER A 102 5.03 -27.64 3.94
C SER A 102 4.49 -29.00 3.49
N LEU A 103 4.47 -29.95 4.42
CA LEU A 103 3.80 -31.26 4.24
C LEU A 103 2.27 -31.14 4.10
N PHE A 104 1.66 -30.02 4.52
CA PHE A 104 0.21 -29.82 4.55
C PHE A 104 -0.32 -28.88 3.46
N GLY A 105 0.50 -28.55 2.44
CA GLY A 105 0.09 -27.66 1.35
C GLY A 105 -0.21 -26.22 1.77
N GLU A 106 0.48 -25.72 2.80
CA GLU A 106 0.38 -24.33 3.24
C GLU A 106 0.75 -23.36 2.12
N LYS A 107 0.08 -22.20 2.13
CA LYS A 107 0.20 -21.19 1.09
C LYS A 107 0.76 -19.92 1.70
N TYR A 108 1.59 -19.24 0.93
CA TYR A 108 2.06 -17.89 1.23
C TYR A 108 1.35 -16.87 0.36
N TYR A 109 0.99 -15.76 0.99
CA TYR A 109 0.32 -14.61 0.41
C TYR A 109 1.34 -13.47 0.26
N ILE A 110 1.42 -12.90 -0.93
CA ILE A 110 2.41 -11.86 -1.27
C ILE A 110 1.64 -10.66 -1.84
N PRO A 111 1.52 -9.55 -1.09
CA PRO A 111 0.79 -8.39 -1.57
C PRO A 111 1.47 -7.76 -2.79
N ILE A 112 0.64 -7.31 -3.74
CA ILE A 112 1.04 -6.45 -4.84
C ILE A 112 0.41 -5.07 -4.62
N ASP A 113 1.19 -4.04 -4.89
CA ASP A 113 0.75 -2.65 -4.84
C ASP A 113 1.10 -1.95 -6.17
N PHE A 114 0.11 -1.27 -6.74
CA PHE A 114 0.23 -0.59 -8.03
C PHE A 114 0.67 0.84 -7.81
N LYS A 115 1.63 1.30 -8.63
CA LYS A 115 2.10 2.68 -8.57
C LYS A 115 2.17 3.30 -9.96
N THR A 116 1.44 4.39 -10.13
CA THR A 116 1.51 5.20 -11.36
C THR A 116 2.35 6.45 -11.08
N THR A 117 3.37 6.70 -11.90
CA THR A 117 4.27 7.84 -11.73
C THR A 117 4.33 8.69 -12.99
N GLY A 118 4.33 10.01 -12.81
CA GLY A 118 4.60 10.99 -13.87
C GLY A 118 6.07 11.42 -13.95
N SER A 119 6.94 10.88 -13.08
CA SER A 119 8.36 11.24 -13.09
C SER A 119 9.03 10.82 -14.39
N SER A 120 9.88 11.69 -14.93
CA SER A 120 10.69 11.42 -16.13
C SER A 120 11.74 10.32 -15.90
N SER A 121 12.08 10.01 -14.64
CA SER A 121 13.01 8.94 -14.27
C SER A 121 12.43 8.05 -13.18
N PHE A 122 12.77 6.75 -13.22
CA PHE A 122 12.69 5.95 -12.01
C PHE A 122 13.85 6.42 -11.13
N GLU A 123 13.59 7.35 -10.21
CA GLU A 123 14.61 7.72 -9.24
C GLU A 123 15.07 6.44 -8.53
N GLU A 124 16.37 6.18 -8.55
CA GLU A 124 16.96 5.11 -7.76
C GLU A 124 16.52 5.31 -6.30
N ASN A 125 15.84 4.33 -5.72
CA ASN A 125 15.29 4.32 -4.35
C ASN A 125 13.91 4.95 -4.14
N SER A 126 13.16 5.32 -5.17
CA SER A 126 11.75 5.77 -5.01
C SER A 126 10.85 4.71 -4.36
N GLU A 127 11.22 3.43 -4.41
CA GLU A 127 10.55 2.33 -3.71
C GLU A 127 10.55 2.46 -2.19
N LYS A 128 11.53 3.18 -1.61
CA LYS A 128 11.63 3.37 -0.15
C LYS A 128 10.45 4.16 0.41
N TYR A 129 9.84 5.03 -0.39
CA TYR A 129 8.64 5.78 0.02
C TYR A 129 7.43 4.86 0.28
N TYR A 130 7.41 3.69 -0.34
CA TYR A 130 6.32 2.71 -0.19
C TYR A 130 6.63 1.59 0.79
N GLN A 131 7.85 1.54 1.36
CA GLN A 131 8.28 0.46 2.24
C GLN A 131 7.34 0.25 3.44
N HIS A 132 6.96 1.34 4.12
CA HIS A 132 6.06 1.25 5.26
C HIS A 132 4.67 0.72 4.88
N GLN A 133 4.17 1.08 3.71
CA GLN A 133 2.88 0.58 3.22
C GLN A 133 2.94 -0.94 3.01
N LEU A 134 4.00 -1.44 2.37
CA LEU A 134 4.18 -2.87 2.13
C LEU A 134 4.42 -3.65 3.43
N ASP A 135 5.20 -3.09 4.36
CA ASP A 135 5.39 -3.68 5.70
C ASP A 135 4.04 -3.84 6.42
N ILE A 136 3.19 -2.81 6.36
CA ILE A 136 1.85 -2.84 6.97
C ILE A 136 0.98 -3.89 6.29
N TYR A 137 0.95 -3.96 4.96
CA TYR A 137 0.14 -4.96 4.25
C TYR A 137 0.52 -6.39 4.61
N ASN A 138 1.82 -6.67 4.63
CA ASN A 138 2.33 -7.97 5.02
C ASN A 138 1.98 -8.29 6.48
N PHE A 139 2.20 -7.35 7.40
CA PHE A 139 1.81 -7.48 8.81
C PHE A 139 0.30 -7.73 9.00
N LEU A 140 -0.55 -6.99 8.29
CA LEU A 140 -2.00 -7.14 8.40
C LEU A 140 -2.48 -8.49 7.85
N LEU A 141 -1.90 -8.99 6.75
CA LEU A 141 -2.19 -10.33 6.23
C LEU A 141 -1.91 -11.39 7.30
N GLU A 142 -0.72 -11.36 7.92
CA GLU A 142 -0.34 -12.28 9.01
C GLU A 142 -1.31 -12.21 10.19
N LYS A 143 -1.64 -10.99 10.64
CA LYS A 143 -2.57 -10.79 11.77
C LYS A 143 -4.00 -11.24 11.47
N ASN A 144 -4.34 -11.45 10.20
CA ASN A 144 -5.63 -11.95 9.75
C ASN A 144 -5.57 -13.42 9.30
N GLY A 145 -4.49 -14.15 9.63
CA GLY A 145 -4.37 -15.60 9.41
C GLY A 145 -3.81 -16.01 8.04
N TYR A 146 -3.29 -15.06 7.26
CA TYR A 146 -2.69 -15.32 5.95
C TYR A 146 -1.18 -15.28 6.08
N LYS A 147 -0.52 -16.44 6.01
CA LYS A 147 0.95 -16.55 6.08
C LYS A 147 1.61 -15.79 4.93
N THR A 148 2.74 -15.15 5.19
CA THR A 148 3.46 -14.35 4.20
C THR A 148 4.94 -14.73 4.16
N LYS A 149 5.62 -14.34 3.07
CA LYS A 149 7.06 -14.58 2.88
C LYS A 149 7.97 -13.45 3.37
N GLY A 150 7.44 -12.46 4.10
CA GLY A 150 8.18 -11.20 4.31
C GLY A 150 8.53 -10.52 2.99
N LEU A 151 7.63 -10.61 2.02
CA LEU A 151 7.83 -10.13 0.65
C LEU A 151 6.58 -9.41 0.15
N ALA A 152 6.80 -8.41 -0.71
CA ALA A 152 5.78 -7.76 -1.52
C ALA A 152 6.33 -7.39 -2.91
N TYR A 153 5.43 -7.07 -3.84
CA TYR A 153 5.81 -6.53 -5.15
C TYR A 153 5.20 -5.14 -5.39
N LEU A 154 6.02 -4.21 -5.86
CA LEU A 154 5.56 -2.95 -6.45
C LEU A 154 5.54 -3.11 -7.97
N VAL A 155 4.41 -2.79 -8.59
CA VAL A 155 4.28 -2.77 -10.04
C VAL A 155 4.08 -1.33 -10.49
N TYR A 156 5.13 -0.76 -11.05
CA TYR A 156 5.11 0.60 -11.55
C TYR A 156 4.61 0.67 -12.98
N TYR A 157 3.65 1.55 -13.23
CA TYR A 157 3.17 1.93 -14.55
C TYR A 157 3.61 3.36 -14.83
N LYS A 158 4.55 3.52 -15.75
CA LYS A 158 5.04 4.83 -16.19
C LYS A 158 4.60 5.10 -17.63
N PRO A 159 3.82 6.16 -17.91
CA PRO A 159 3.52 6.56 -19.29
C PRO A 159 4.81 6.76 -20.09
N GLU A 160 4.90 6.13 -21.26
CA GLU A 160 6.07 6.21 -22.13
C GLU A 160 5.77 6.99 -23.41
N SER A 161 4.68 6.62 -24.09
CA SER A 161 4.26 7.28 -25.34
C SER A 161 2.76 7.11 -25.55
N VAL A 162 2.19 7.94 -26.44
CA VAL A 162 0.81 7.80 -26.89
C VAL A 162 0.86 7.50 -28.38
N ALA A 163 0.25 6.38 -28.79
CA ALA A 163 0.05 6.01 -30.19
C ALA A 163 -1.29 6.56 -30.70
N ASP A 164 -1.69 6.17 -31.92
CA ASP A 164 -2.94 6.60 -32.52
C ASP A 164 -4.16 6.27 -31.64
N GLU A 165 -5.22 7.08 -31.79
CA GLU A 165 -6.49 6.93 -31.06
C GLU A 165 -6.36 7.00 -29.53
N GLY A 166 -5.27 7.60 -29.01
CA GLY A 166 -5.07 7.77 -27.58
C GLY A 166 -4.58 6.51 -26.85
N LEU A 167 -4.07 5.52 -27.59
CA LEU A 167 -3.50 4.31 -26.99
C LEU A 167 -2.19 4.63 -26.27
N MET A 168 -2.25 4.72 -24.94
CA MET A 168 -1.10 5.01 -24.10
C MET A 168 -0.28 3.74 -23.83
N LYS A 169 1.00 3.80 -24.18
CA LYS A 169 2.00 2.77 -23.84
C LYS A 169 2.64 3.10 -22.50
N PHE A 170 2.78 2.07 -21.68
CA PHE A 170 3.42 2.16 -20.38
C PHE A 170 4.70 1.36 -20.37
N GLN A 171 5.75 1.95 -19.81
CA GLN A 171 6.89 1.21 -19.31
C GLN A 171 6.51 0.61 -17.95
N ILE A 172 6.56 -0.72 -17.84
CA ILE A 172 6.20 -1.44 -16.61
C ILE A 172 7.45 -1.97 -15.91
N VAL A 173 7.61 -1.62 -14.64
CA VAL A 173 8.73 -2.06 -13.80
C VAL A 173 8.19 -2.79 -12.58
N VAL A 174 8.62 -4.03 -12.38
CA VAL A 174 8.27 -4.84 -11.21
C VAL A 174 9.44 -4.82 -10.25
N LYS A 175 9.20 -4.43 -9.00
CA LYS A 175 10.19 -4.39 -7.93
C LYS A 175 9.81 -5.36 -6.82
N LYS A 176 10.73 -6.27 -6.50
CA LYS A 176 10.63 -7.19 -5.36
C LYS A 176 11.08 -6.46 -4.10
N MET A 177 10.24 -6.42 -3.06
CA MET A 177 10.49 -5.66 -1.84
C MET A 177 10.44 -6.56 -0.60
N GLU A 178 11.51 -6.59 0.19
CA GLU A 178 11.50 -7.26 1.48
C GLU A 178 10.68 -6.47 2.51
N THR A 179 9.83 -7.16 3.25
CA THR A 179 8.96 -6.54 4.27
C THR A 179 9.33 -7.02 5.67
N ASP A 180 9.19 -6.15 6.66
CA ASP A 180 9.48 -6.45 8.06
C ASP A 180 8.31 -6.04 8.96
N HIS A 181 7.64 -7.03 9.54
CA HIS A 181 6.52 -6.83 10.46
C HIS A 181 6.89 -5.96 11.67
N ARG A 182 8.17 -5.93 12.08
CA ARG A 182 8.65 -5.10 13.19
C ARG A 182 8.66 -3.63 12.80
N ARG A 183 8.91 -3.29 11.54
CA ARG A 183 8.81 -1.90 11.04
C ARG A 183 7.36 -1.44 11.04
N ALA A 184 6.42 -2.29 10.64
CA ALA A 184 4.99 -1.98 10.70
C ALA A 184 4.52 -1.75 12.14
N LEU A 185 4.88 -2.65 13.07
CA LEU A 185 4.49 -2.53 14.46
C LEU A 185 5.10 -1.29 15.13
N ARG A 186 6.41 -1.05 14.97
CA ARG A 186 7.05 0.17 15.50
C ARG A 186 6.37 1.44 14.99
N LEU A 187 6.10 1.53 13.69
CA LEU A 187 5.42 2.69 13.12
C LEU A 187 4.02 2.90 13.72
N PHE A 188 3.32 1.82 14.06
CA PHE A 188 2.02 1.89 14.71
C PHE A 188 2.13 2.36 16.16
N GLU A 189 3.07 1.81 16.94
CA GLU A 189 3.34 2.25 18.31
C GLU A 189 3.79 3.72 18.36
N ASP A 190 4.71 4.14 17.49
CA ASP A 190 5.16 5.54 17.39
C ASP A 190 3.97 6.49 17.11
N ALA A 191 3.02 6.04 16.28
CA ALA A 191 1.80 6.80 16.00
C ALA A 191 0.90 6.90 17.23
N ILE A 192 0.75 5.83 18.01
CA ILE A 192 -0.02 5.82 19.26
C ILE A 192 0.62 6.77 20.30
N GLU A 193 1.94 6.72 20.45
CA GLU A 193 2.68 7.61 21.35
C GLU A 193 2.45 9.08 21.01
N ILE A 194 2.47 9.43 19.71
CA ILE A 194 2.17 10.79 19.26
C ILE A 194 0.76 11.20 19.68
N LEU A 195 -0.24 10.35 19.46
CA LEU A 195 -1.64 10.66 19.79
C LEU A 195 -1.88 10.86 21.28
N ASN A 196 -1.18 10.10 22.13
CA ASN A 196 -1.26 10.21 23.59
C ASN A 196 -0.40 11.36 24.16
N GLY A 197 0.54 11.87 23.37
CA GLY A 197 1.44 12.94 23.76
C GLY A 197 0.89 14.36 23.52
N PRO A 198 1.65 15.39 23.92
CA PRO A 198 1.35 16.76 23.56
C PRO A 198 1.47 16.97 22.05
N MET A 199 0.77 17.99 21.52
CA MET A 199 0.83 18.33 20.11
C MET A 199 2.29 18.52 19.63
N PRO A 200 2.75 17.79 18.60
CA PRO A 200 4.09 17.95 18.06
C PRO A 200 4.33 19.35 17.46
N LYS A 201 5.58 19.81 17.51
CA LYS A 201 5.99 21.09 16.90
C LYS A 201 5.90 21.04 15.38
N SER A 202 5.68 22.20 14.76
CA SER A 202 5.82 22.35 13.31
C SER A 202 7.29 22.20 12.90
N HIS A 203 7.53 21.81 11.66
CA HIS A 203 8.86 21.78 11.05
C HIS A 203 8.78 22.30 9.61
N SER A 204 9.90 22.85 9.12
CA SER A 204 10.00 23.54 7.83
C SER A 204 9.69 22.64 6.63
N ASP A 205 10.03 21.35 6.72
CA ASP A 205 9.92 20.43 5.59
C ASP A 205 8.48 20.00 5.29
N CYS A 206 7.54 20.33 6.18
CA CYS A 206 6.12 20.11 5.93
C CYS A 206 5.50 21.38 5.35
N GLY A 207 5.20 21.38 4.04
CA GLY A 207 4.57 22.51 3.36
C GLY A 207 3.24 22.97 4.01
N TYR A 208 2.50 22.05 4.63
CA TYR A 208 1.29 22.37 5.39
C TYR A 208 1.59 23.05 6.73
N CYS A 209 2.64 22.62 7.43
CA CYS A 209 3.06 23.31 8.65
C CYS A 209 3.60 24.71 8.32
N SER A 210 4.38 24.83 7.25
CA SER A 210 4.89 26.12 6.77
C SER A 210 3.74 27.06 6.43
N TRP A 211 2.76 26.60 5.64
CA TRP A 211 1.58 27.39 5.30
C TRP A 211 0.76 27.78 6.54
N ALA A 212 0.55 26.84 7.48
CA ALA A 212 -0.23 27.09 8.68
C ALA A 212 0.43 28.09 9.65
N ASN A 213 1.77 28.08 9.76
CA ASN A 213 2.51 29.01 10.62
C ASN A 213 2.32 30.48 10.21
N ASP A 214 1.97 30.75 8.95
CA ASP A 214 1.72 32.12 8.47
C ASP A 214 0.33 32.66 8.91
N PHE A 215 -0.55 31.81 9.46
CA PHE A 215 -1.94 32.16 9.78
C PHE A 215 -2.44 31.67 11.15
N ILE A 216 -1.67 30.84 11.86
CA ILE A 216 -2.03 30.26 13.16
C ILE A 216 -0.90 30.59 14.15
N ASP A 217 -1.14 31.58 15.00
CA ASP A 217 -0.30 31.97 16.15
C ASP A 217 -0.19 30.83 17.19
#